data_AF-A0A392MGL9-F1
#
_entry.id   AF-A0A392MGL9-F1
#
_cell.length_a   1.000
_cell.length_b   1.000
_cell.length_c   1.000
_cell.angle_alpha   90.00
_cell.angle_beta   90.00
_cell.angle_gamma   90.00
#
_symmetry.space_group_name_H-M   'P 1'
#
loop_
_entity.id
_entity.type
_entity.pdbx_description
1 polymer ?
#
loop_
_entity_poly.entity_id
_entity_poly.type
_entity_poly.pdbx_seq_one_letter_code
_entity_poly.pdbx_strand_id
1 'polypeptide(L)' 'KRWPTTHVLLITPPPIDEDARLRYPYVENPEGLPERTNEAAGEYARACIAVATECRIPSIDLWTKMQQSPDWKKDYL' A
#
# COMPACT_ATOMS: atom_id res chain seq x y z
N LYS A 1 11.38 -1.81 -27.59
CA LYS A 1 11.39 -1.97 -26.11
C LYS A 1 12.84 -1.92 -25.63
N ARG A 2 13.16 -1.13 -24.59
CA ARG A 2 14.54 -0.91 -24.11
C ARG A 2 15.16 -2.17 -23.45
N TRP A 3 14.34 -3.00 -22.81
CA TRP A 3 14.77 -4.27 -22.19
C TRP A 3 13.79 -5.39 -22.55
N PRO A 4 14.13 -6.29 -23.48
CA PRO A 4 13.17 -7.24 -24.04
C PRO A 4 12.89 -8.47 -23.16
N THR A 5 13.77 -8.78 -22.21
CA THR A 5 13.68 -9.98 -21.34
C THR A 5 13.40 -9.66 -19.88
N THR A 6 13.19 -8.39 -19.54
CA THR A 6 12.90 -7.97 -18.16
C THR A 6 11.51 -8.45 -17.75
N HIS A 7 11.44 -9.13 -16.62
CA HIS A 7 10.19 -9.44 -15.95
C HIS A 7 9.77 -8.25 -15.10
N VAL A 8 8.52 -7.82 -15.24
CA VAL A 8 7.94 -6.73 -14.46
C VAL A 8 6.87 -7.31 -13.55
N LEU A 9 6.93 -6.96 -12.27
CA LEU A 9 5.98 -7.33 -11.23
C LEU A 9 5.56 -6.04 -10.54
N LEU A 10 4.27 -5.85 -10.32
CA LEU A 10 3.77 -4.75 -9.50
C LEU A 10 3.47 -5.22 -8.08
N ILE A 11 3.74 -4.38 -7.08
CA ILE A 11 3.47 -4.66 -5.67
C ILE A 11 2.59 -3.52 -5.17
N THR A 12 1.42 -3.84 -4.62
CA THR A 12 0.53 -2.81 -4.05
C THR A 12 1.15 -2.22 -2.77
N PRO A 13 0.86 -0.96 -2.43
CA PRO A 13 1.27 -0.42 -1.14
C PRO A 13 0.72 -1.28 0.01
N PRO A 14 1.46 -1.45 1.11
CA PRO A 14 0.93 -2.10 2.30
C PRO A 14 -0.17 -1.25 2.95
N PRO A 15 -1.01 -1.83 3.83
CA PRO A 15 -1.99 -1.06 4.58
C PRO A 15 -1.31 -0.09 5.58
N ILE A 16 -2.01 0.97 5.96
CA ILE A 16 -1.48 2.03 6.84
C ILE A 16 -2.03 1.89 8.25
N ASP A 17 -1.15 1.89 9.25
CA ASP A 17 -1.52 2.11 10.66
C ASP A 17 -1.68 3.62 10.91
N GLU A 18 -2.92 4.10 10.83
CA GLU A 18 -3.26 5.50 11.07
C GLU A 18 -3.01 5.93 12.53
N ASP A 19 -3.16 5.02 13.51
CA ASP A 19 -2.90 5.32 14.91
C ASP A 19 -1.41 5.56 15.16
N ALA A 20 -0.54 4.83 14.46
CA ALA A 20 0.90 5.08 14.49
C ALA A 20 1.24 6.40 13.78
N ARG A 21 0.56 6.76 12.68
CA ARG A 21 0.78 8.02 11.95
C ARG A 21 0.39 9.25 12.77
N LEU A 22 -0.63 9.13 13.61
CA LEU A 22 -1.01 10.16 14.57
C LEU A 22 -0.01 10.28 15.72
N ARG A 23 0.46 9.14 16.27
CA ARG A 23 1.42 9.12 17.38
C ARG A 23 2.83 9.54 16.99
N TYR A 24 3.24 9.22 15.77
CA TYR A 24 4.59 9.45 15.25
C TYR A 24 4.52 10.12 13.87
N PRO A 25 4.06 11.39 13.80
CA PRO A 25 3.89 12.07 12.53
C PRO A 25 5.27 12.36 11.89
N TYR A 26 5.34 12.26 10.56
CA TYR A 26 6.57 12.51 9.82
C TYR A 26 6.98 13.99 9.79
N VAL A 27 6.00 14.88 9.91
CA VAL A 27 6.14 16.35 9.96
C VAL A 27 5.24 16.90 11.07
N GLU A 28 5.35 18.19 11.40
CA GLU A 28 4.39 18.83 12.31
C GLU A 28 2.95 18.58 11.84
N ASN A 29 2.10 18.14 12.78
CA ASN A 29 0.71 17.76 12.52
C ASN A 29 -0.24 18.57 13.41
N PRO A 30 -0.43 19.88 13.15
CA PRO A 30 -1.32 20.73 13.93
C PRO A 30 -2.78 20.33 13.81
N GLU A 31 -3.17 19.65 12.72
CA GLU A 31 -4.54 19.21 12.45
C GLU A 31 -4.91 17.95 13.24
N GLY A 32 -3.93 17.20 13.74
CA GLY A 32 -4.18 15.95 14.45
C GLY A 32 -4.82 14.87 13.57
N LEU A 33 -4.61 14.93 12.25
CA LEU A 33 -5.10 13.96 11.27
C LEU A 33 -3.95 13.12 10.73
N PRO A 34 -4.16 11.84 10.38
CA PRO A 34 -3.10 11.03 9.81
C PRO A 34 -2.74 11.56 8.42
N GLU A 35 -1.45 11.83 8.16
CA GLU A 35 -0.98 12.32 6.84
C GLU A 35 -1.16 11.30 5.70
N ARG A 36 -1.37 10.04 6.05
CA ARG A 36 -1.72 8.93 5.14
C ARG A 36 -2.85 8.13 5.75
N THR A 37 -3.82 7.77 4.93
CA THR A 37 -4.92 6.88 5.32
C THR A 37 -4.79 5.51 4.69
N ASN A 38 -5.32 4.50 5.37
CA ASN A 38 -5.40 3.14 4.85
C ASN A 38 -6.36 3.07 3.66
N GLU A 39 -7.39 3.92 3.65
CA GLU A 39 -8.32 4.07 2.52
C GLU A 39 -7.61 4.54 1.25
N ALA A 40 -6.81 5.62 1.35
CA ALA A 40 -6.03 6.13 0.21
C ALA A 40 -5.03 5.07 -0.27
N ALA A 41 -4.35 4.37 0.64
CA ALA A 41 -3.49 3.24 0.27
C ALA A 41 -4.26 2.16 -0.52
N GLY A 42 -5.51 1.89 -0.14
CA GLY A 42 -6.41 0.99 -0.87
C GLY A 42 -6.77 1.47 -2.28
N GLU A 43 -6.94 2.78 -2.49
CA GLU A 43 -7.14 3.36 -3.84
C GLU A 43 -5.91 3.12 -4.73
N TYR A 44 -4.71 3.40 -4.23
CA TYR A 44 -3.47 3.13 -4.96
C TYR A 44 -3.25 1.63 -5.19
N ALA A 45 -3.63 0.76 -4.25
CA ALA A 45 -3.59 -0.69 -4.42
C ALA A 45 -4.50 -1.14 -5.59
N ARG A 46 -5.74 -0.64 -5.65
CA ARG A 46 -6.66 -0.93 -6.76
C ARG A 46 -6.12 -0.43 -8.10
N ALA A 47 -5.56 0.78 -8.14
CA ALA A 47 -4.95 1.32 -9.36
C ALA A 47 -3.75 0.47 -9.83
N CYS A 48 -2.89 0.03 -8.89
CA CYS A 48 -1.76 -0.83 -9.17
C CYS A 48 -2.19 -2.18 -9.79
N ILE A 49 -3.23 -2.82 -9.23
CA ILE A 49 -3.79 -4.07 -9.76
C ILE A 49 -4.42 -3.86 -11.14
N ALA A 50 -5.14 -2.75 -11.34
CA ALA A 50 -5.76 -2.43 -12.62
C ALA A 50 -4.70 -2.31 -13.73
N VAL A 51 -3.60 -1.59 -13.48
CA VAL A 51 -2.48 -1.46 -14.43
C VAL A 51 -1.80 -2.81 -14.69
N ALA A 52 -1.57 -3.62 -13.64
CA ALA A 52 -1.00 -4.97 -13.81
C ALA A 52 -1.86 -5.84 -14.73
N THR A 53 -3.18 -5.78 -14.53
CA THR A 53 -4.18 -6.50 -15.32
C THR A 53 -4.20 -6.04 -16.78
N GLU A 54 -4.24 -4.73 -17.02
CA GLU A 54 -4.19 -4.14 -18.37
C GLU A 54 -2.92 -4.55 -19.11
N CYS A 55 -1.78 -4.50 -18.42
CA CYS A 55 -0.48 -4.86 -18.98
C CYS A 55 -0.23 -6.38 -19.07
N ARG A 56 -1.13 -7.21 -18.54
CA ARG A 56 -0.99 -8.67 -18.41
C ARG A 56 0.32 -9.09 -17.72
N ILE A 57 0.68 -8.36 -16.66
CA ILE A 57 1.83 -8.65 -15.80
C ILE A 57 1.34 -9.07 -14.41
N PRO A 58 2.12 -9.86 -13.65
CA PRO A 58 1.73 -10.25 -12.31
C PRO A 58 1.67 -9.05 -11.35
N SER A 59 0.89 -9.19 -10.27
CA SER A 59 0.90 -8.30 -9.13
C SER A 59 0.84 -9.06 -7.80
N ILE A 60 1.40 -8.45 -6.74
CA ILE A 60 1.25 -8.90 -5.35
C ILE A 60 0.39 -7.88 -4.62
N ASP A 61 -0.78 -8.31 -4.13
CA ASP A 61 -1.68 -7.47 -3.35
C ASP A 61 -1.37 -7.54 -1.84
N LEU A 62 -0.37 -6.76 -1.42
CA LEU A 62 0.00 -6.63 -0.02
C LEU A 62 -1.10 -5.96 0.81
N TRP A 63 -1.75 -4.93 0.26
CA TRP A 63 -2.82 -4.20 0.95
C TRP A 63 -3.90 -5.15 1.49
N THR A 64 -4.45 -6.01 0.63
CA THR A 64 -5.46 -6.99 1.07
C THR A 64 -4.82 -8.09 1.93
N LYS A 65 -3.65 -8.61 1.52
CA LYS A 65 -3.07 -9.80 2.16
C LYS A 65 -2.69 -9.58 3.62
N MET A 66 -2.07 -8.44 3.93
CA MET A 66 -1.64 -8.13 5.30
C MET A 66 -2.86 -7.97 6.23
N GLN A 67 -3.93 -7.33 5.74
CA GLN A 67 -5.15 -7.08 6.51
C GLN A 67 -5.97 -8.35 6.83
N GLN A 68 -5.62 -9.51 6.26
CA GLN A 68 -6.22 -10.80 6.64
C GLN A 68 -5.71 -11.33 7.98
N SER A 69 -4.61 -10.77 8.53
CA SER A 69 -4.18 -11.08 9.90
C SER A 69 -5.06 -10.33 10.91
N PRO A 70 -5.53 -10.97 11.99
CA PRO A 70 -6.38 -10.31 13.00
C PRO A 70 -5.75 -9.04 13.59
N ASP A 71 -4.44 -9.04 13.80
CA ASP A 71 -3.68 -7.95 14.43
C ASP A 71 -2.76 -7.23 13.44
N TRP A 72 -3.12 -7.23 12.15
CA TRP A 72 -2.29 -6.73 11.06
C TRP A 72 -1.71 -5.32 11.25
N LYS A 73 -2.39 -4.45 12.02
CA LYS A 73 -1.93 -3.10 12.33
C LYS A 73 -0.65 -3.09 13.16
N LYS A 74 -0.42 -4.13 13.96
CA LYS A 74 0.69 -4.23 14.93
C LYS A 74 1.60 -5.43 14.71
N ASP A 75 1.15 -6.44 13.96
CA ASP A 75 1.91 -7.69 13.70
C ASP A 75 3.23 -7.48 12.93
N TYR A 76 3.38 -6.34 12.24
CA TYR A 76 4.49 -6.07 11.32
C TYR A 76 5.29 -4.81 11.69
N LEU A 77 5.15 -4.33 12.93
CA LEU A 77 5.86 -3.16 13.48
C LEU A 77 7.10 -3.55 14.31
#